data_AF-A0A940P5Y5-F1
#
_entry.id   AF-A0A940P5Y5-F1
#
_cell.length_a   1.000
_cell.length_b   1.000
_cell.length_c   1.000
_cell.angle_alpha   90.00
_cell.angle_beta   90.00
_cell.angle_gamma   90.00
#
_symmetry.space_group_name_H-M   'P 1'
#
loop_
_entity.id
_entity.type
_entity.pdbx_description
1 polymer ?
#
loop_
_entity_poly.entity_id
_entity_poly.type
_entity_poly.pdbx_seq_one_letter_code
_entity_poly.pdbx_strand_id
1 'polypeptide(L)'
;MKHRMIAGLTALSMLGTALPAMGLPETALMALAEEETPISGTCGENLTWTLDDAGTLTISGTGDMNSGLPWINYRAKIRSIVIEDGVTNIEEWAFSSCMSLDSVTIPDSVTSIGVSAFYGCAALESITIPDSVTSIDAEAFDDCTALTSITILNPACEIYGAYDTIANSSSVRYTGVIKGYEGSTAQSYAEKHNYTFESLGAAPTAEPTEEQALGDLDGDTTVNASDAAKVLIAAAAMGAGEASGLTEAQIKAADVNTDNTVNASDAAIILIYSAAVGAGDENAKITDFVK
;
A
#
# COMPACT_ATOMS: atom_id res chain seq x y z
N MET A 1 17.77 -38.56 20.37
CA MET A 1 19.17 -38.31 20.78
C MET A 1 19.36 -36.81 20.92
N LYS A 2 19.81 -36.36 22.11
CA LYS A 2 20.31 -35.02 22.51
C LYS A 2 19.33 -33.83 22.39
N HIS A 3 18.76 -33.34 23.50
CA HIS A 3 19.34 -32.51 24.60
C HIS A 3 19.55 -31.03 24.24
N ARG A 4 18.73 -30.18 24.88
CA ARG A 4 19.02 -28.86 25.48
C ARG A 4 17.74 -28.44 26.22
N MET A 5 17.54 -28.74 27.50
CA MET A 5 18.06 -28.04 28.70
C MET A 5 18.22 -26.53 28.52
N ILE A 6 17.26 -25.77 29.04
CA ILE A 6 17.52 -24.52 29.75
C ILE A 6 16.90 -24.68 31.14
N ALA A 7 17.77 -24.54 32.13
CA ALA A 7 17.49 -24.65 33.54
C ALA A 7 17.05 -23.28 34.09
N GLY A 8 16.14 -23.30 35.06
CA GLY A 8 15.85 -22.10 35.86
C GLY A 8 14.59 -22.21 36.70
N LEU A 9 14.56 -23.05 37.72
CA LEU A 9 14.17 -22.58 39.06
C LEU A 9 14.55 -23.59 40.16
N THR A 10 15.38 -23.09 41.06
CA THR A 10 15.91 -23.76 42.24
C THR A 10 14.86 -23.86 43.35
N ALA A 11 14.72 -25.07 43.89
CA ALA A 11 14.44 -25.43 45.28
C ALA A 11 13.46 -24.56 46.10
N LEU A 12 12.33 -25.17 46.49
CA LEU A 12 11.87 -25.04 47.88
C LEU A 12 11.48 -26.42 48.43
N SER A 13 12.25 -26.82 49.43
CA SER A 13 12.20 -28.10 50.12
C SER A 13 11.18 -28.10 51.26
N MET A 14 10.48 -29.23 51.39
CA MET A 14 9.98 -29.88 52.61
C MET A 14 8.97 -29.15 53.53
N LEU A 15 7.92 -29.92 53.86
CA LEU A 15 6.91 -29.66 54.89
C LEU A 15 7.53 -29.26 56.23
N GLY A 16 6.92 -28.28 56.91
CA GLY A 16 7.14 -28.09 58.34
C GLY A 16 6.63 -26.77 58.92
N THR A 17 5.47 -26.86 59.57
CA THR A 17 4.91 -25.94 60.59
C THR A 17 4.15 -24.69 60.11
N ALA A 18 2.92 -24.61 60.63
CA ALA A 18 1.98 -23.52 60.49
C ALA A 18 2.55 -22.20 61.03
N LEU A 19 2.35 -21.12 60.28
CA LEU A 19 2.54 -19.73 60.73
C LEU A 19 1.21 -18.99 60.47
N PRO A 20 0.78 -18.09 61.38
CA PRO A 20 -0.62 -17.72 61.52
C PRO A 20 -1.04 -16.69 60.47
N ALA A 21 -2.35 -16.67 60.20
CA ALA A 21 -3.01 -15.70 59.36
C ALA A 21 -2.75 -14.26 59.85
N MET A 22 -1.85 -13.56 59.19
CA MET A 22 -1.78 -12.10 59.17
C MET A 22 -2.13 -11.65 57.75
N GLY A 23 -3.20 -10.86 57.64
CA GLY A 23 -3.80 -10.44 56.38
C GLY A 23 -2.81 -9.74 55.46
N LEU A 24 -2.64 -10.32 54.28
CA LEU A 24 -2.20 -9.59 53.09
C LEU A 24 -3.47 -8.94 52.48
N PRO A 25 -3.44 -7.66 52.10
CA PRO A 25 -4.57 -7.08 51.37
C PRO A 25 -4.70 -7.82 50.03
N GLU A 26 -5.94 -8.22 49.71
CA GLU A 26 -6.36 -9.00 48.54
C GLU A 26 -6.05 -8.32 47.19
N THR A 27 -5.42 -7.14 47.22
CA THR A 27 -5.04 -6.31 46.06
C THR A 27 -3.57 -6.46 45.65
N ALA A 28 -2.76 -7.26 46.34
CA ALA A 28 -1.37 -7.54 45.96
C ALA A 28 -1.21 -8.80 45.08
N LEU A 29 -2.31 -9.32 44.54
CA LEU A 29 -2.32 -10.29 43.45
C LEU A 29 -2.54 -9.55 42.12
N MET A 30 -1.68 -8.56 41.81
CA MET A 30 -1.53 -8.15 40.43
C MET A 30 -0.94 -9.35 39.69
N ALA A 31 -1.80 -10.01 38.92
CA ALA A 31 -1.40 -11.02 37.97
C ALA A 31 -0.25 -10.46 37.13
N LEU A 32 0.95 -10.99 37.34
CA LEU A 32 1.95 -11.02 36.28
C LEU A 32 1.34 -11.95 35.23
N ALA A 33 0.56 -11.39 34.30
CA ALA A 33 0.30 -12.08 33.05
C ALA A 33 1.68 -12.33 32.46
N GLU A 34 2.08 -13.59 32.42
CA GLU A 34 3.22 -14.00 31.61
C GLU A 34 2.80 -13.69 30.17
N GLU A 35 3.21 -12.54 29.63
CA GLU A 35 3.04 -12.29 28.20
C GLU A 35 3.82 -13.38 27.48
N GLU A 36 3.11 -14.30 26.82
CA GLU A 36 3.78 -15.28 26.00
C GLU A 36 4.50 -14.51 24.90
N THR A 37 5.80 -14.79 24.74
CA THR A 37 6.59 -14.11 23.71
C THR A 37 5.94 -14.36 22.35
N PRO A 38 5.63 -13.31 21.56
CA PRO A 38 5.02 -13.46 20.24
C PRO A 38 5.81 -14.46 19.41
N ILE A 39 5.09 -15.38 18.77
CA ILE A 39 5.71 -16.35 17.86
C ILE A 39 6.23 -15.56 16.66
N SER A 40 7.47 -15.78 16.25
CA SER A 40 8.07 -14.96 15.19
C SER A 40 9.04 -15.75 14.32
N GLY A 41 9.42 -15.14 13.20
CA GLY A 41 10.39 -15.69 12.27
C GLY A 41 10.66 -14.76 11.10
N THR A 42 11.30 -15.28 10.06
CA THR A 42 11.52 -14.60 8.79
C THR A 42 10.48 -15.04 7.77
N CYS A 43 10.06 -14.14 6.88
CA CYS A 43 9.16 -14.48 5.77
C CYS A 43 9.67 -14.02 4.38
N GLY A 44 10.96 -13.82 4.26
CA GLY A 44 11.68 -13.52 3.03
C GLY A 44 13.14 -13.21 3.36
N GLU A 45 13.91 -12.68 2.40
CA GLU A 45 15.30 -12.30 2.67
C GLU A 45 15.40 -11.19 3.73
N ASN A 46 14.53 -10.19 3.64
CA ASN A 46 14.56 -8.98 4.47
C ASN A 46 13.22 -8.71 5.19
N LEU A 47 12.38 -9.73 5.28
CA LEU A 47 11.09 -9.67 5.97
C LEU A 47 11.08 -10.55 7.22
N THR A 48 10.44 -10.05 8.26
CA THR A 48 10.14 -10.75 9.50
C THR A 48 8.65 -10.79 9.74
N TRP A 49 8.21 -11.71 10.59
CA TRP A 49 6.82 -11.76 11.03
C TRP A 49 6.73 -12.03 12.53
N THR A 50 5.65 -11.55 13.14
CA THR A 50 5.26 -11.85 14.52
C THR A 50 3.78 -12.22 14.57
N LEU A 51 3.40 -13.12 15.46
CA LEU A 51 2.01 -13.45 15.80
C LEU A 51 1.84 -13.28 17.30
N ASP A 52 1.03 -12.30 17.69
CA ASP A 52 0.69 -12.03 19.08
C ASP A 52 -0.43 -12.95 19.61
N ASP A 53 -0.69 -12.86 20.92
CA ASP A 53 -1.73 -13.64 21.59
C ASP A 53 -3.16 -13.21 21.22
N ALA A 54 -3.32 -11.99 20.67
CA ALA A 54 -4.60 -11.52 20.15
C ALA A 54 -4.93 -12.11 18.77
N GLY A 55 -3.95 -12.72 18.10
CA GLY A 55 -4.09 -13.29 16.76
C GLY A 55 -3.72 -12.32 15.64
N THR A 56 -2.96 -11.26 15.94
CA THR A 56 -2.43 -10.32 14.95
C THR A 56 -1.15 -10.88 14.36
N LEU A 57 -1.18 -11.22 13.08
CA LEU A 57 0.02 -11.52 12.29
C LEU A 57 0.56 -10.20 11.70
N THR A 58 1.73 -9.77 12.14
CA THR A 58 2.42 -8.60 11.59
C THR A 58 3.56 -9.03 10.69
N ILE A 59 3.67 -8.45 9.49
CA ILE A 59 4.77 -8.65 8.55
C ILE A 59 5.51 -7.34 8.39
N SER A 60 6.81 -7.36 8.68
CA SER A 60 7.67 -6.17 8.79
C SER A 60 8.93 -6.32 7.96
N GLY A 61 9.43 -5.21 7.42
CA GLY A 61 10.68 -5.15 6.66
C GLY A 61 10.48 -4.65 5.24
N THR A 62 11.46 -4.91 4.37
CA THR A 62 11.43 -4.44 2.98
C THR A 62 11.63 -5.56 1.98
N GLY A 63 10.84 -5.57 0.90
CA GLY A 63 10.96 -6.53 -0.20
C GLY A 63 9.87 -7.60 -0.18
N ASP A 64 10.14 -8.70 -0.88
CA ASP A 64 9.11 -9.68 -1.19
C ASP A 64 8.89 -10.71 -0.06
N MET A 65 7.62 -11.09 0.15
CA MET A 65 7.27 -12.33 0.82
C MET A 65 7.64 -13.51 -0.10
N ASN A 66 8.60 -14.35 0.30
CA ASN A 66 9.13 -15.43 -0.55
C ASN A 66 9.73 -16.63 0.20
N SER A 67 9.02 -17.17 1.20
CA SER A 67 9.62 -18.12 2.16
C SER A 67 8.78 -19.36 2.50
N GLY A 68 7.73 -19.65 1.74
CA GLY A 68 6.94 -20.87 1.95
C GLY A 68 6.02 -20.82 3.17
N LEU A 69 5.52 -19.63 3.50
CA LEU A 69 4.39 -19.39 4.41
C LEU A 69 4.60 -19.90 5.84
N PRO A 70 5.52 -19.29 6.60
CA PRO A 70 5.97 -19.81 7.90
C PRO A 70 4.87 -19.89 8.96
N TRP A 71 3.76 -19.17 8.79
CA TRP A 71 2.61 -19.17 9.69
C TRP A 71 1.52 -20.21 9.35
N ILE A 72 1.75 -21.13 8.40
CA ILE A 72 0.75 -22.13 7.98
C ILE A 72 0.16 -22.96 9.15
N ASN A 73 0.96 -23.26 10.18
CA ASN A 73 0.51 -24.02 11.36
C ASN A 73 -0.27 -23.18 12.38
N TYR A 74 -0.37 -21.86 12.16
CA TYR A 74 -1.03 -20.93 13.05
C TYR A 74 -2.28 -20.28 12.44
N ARG A 75 -2.70 -20.68 11.22
CA ARG A 75 -3.87 -20.12 10.50
C ARG A 75 -5.15 -20.03 11.33
N ALA A 76 -5.38 -21.02 12.21
CA ALA A 76 -6.55 -21.03 13.10
C ALA A 76 -6.51 -19.96 14.21
N LYS A 77 -5.34 -19.37 14.49
CA LYS A 77 -5.16 -18.29 15.46
C LYS A 77 -5.18 -16.90 14.82
N ILE A 78 -4.93 -16.79 13.52
CA ILE A 78 -4.83 -15.51 12.81
C ILE A 78 -6.23 -14.90 12.69
N ARG A 79 -6.38 -13.69 13.24
CA ARG A 79 -7.60 -12.88 13.21
C ARG A 79 -7.41 -11.57 12.46
N SER A 80 -6.23 -10.97 12.60
CA SER A 80 -5.87 -9.74 11.89
C SER A 80 -4.51 -9.92 11.23
N ILE A 81 -4.35 -9.31 10.06
CA ILE A 81 -3.06 -9.20 9.38
C ILE A 81 -2.70 -7.73 9.24
N VAL A 82 -1.47 -7.40 9.62
CA VAL A 82 -0.86 -6.09 9.40
C VAL A 82 0.38 -6.28 8.55
N ILE A 83 0.33 -5.78 7.32
CA ILE A 83 1.51 -5.70 6.46
C ILE A 83 2.05 -4.28 6.59
N GLU A 84 3.29 -4.12 7.02
CA GLU A 84 3.92 -2.82 7.17
C GLU A 84 4.55 -2.31 5.86
N ASP A 85 4.72 -0.99 5.77
CA ASP A 85 5.39 -0.34 4.65
C ASP A 85 6.76 -0.97 4.36
N GLY A 86 7.04 -1.13 3.07
CA GLY A 86 8.28 -1.74 2.57
C GLY A 86 8.06 -3.14 2.00
N VAL A 87 7.00 -3.84 2.42
CA VAL A 87 6.61 -5.12 1.81
C VAL A 87 6.05 -4.88 0.42
N THR A 88 6.57 -5.59 -0.60
CA THR A 88 6.29 -5.30 -2.01
C THR A 88 5.25 -6.20 -2.67
N ASN A 89 4.95 -7.35 -2.08
CA ASN A 89 3.94 -8.29 -2.59
C ASN A 89 3.28 -9.10 -1.47
N ILE A 90 2.15 -9.72 -1.80
CA ILE A 90 1.54 -10.81 -1.01
C ILE A 90 1.75 -12.10 -1.80
N GLU A 91 2.52 -13.05 -1.24
CA GLU A 91 2.90 -14.30 -1.88
C GLU A 91 1.68 -15.21 -2.17
N GLU A 92 1.85 -16.12 -3.14
CA GLU A 92 0.94 -17.23 -3.40
C GLU A 92 0.53 -17.95 -2.09
N TRP A 93 -0.76 -18.18 -1.90
CA TRP A 93 -1.34 -18.85 -0.72
C TRP A 93 -1.08 -18.20 0.64
N ALA A 94 -0.49 -16.98 0.69
CA ALA A 94 0.06 -16.39 1.91
C ALA A 94 -0.85 -16.51 3.12
N PHE A 95 -2.10 -16.11 2.97
CA PHE A 95 -3.09 -16.08 4.04
C PHE A 95 -4.25 -17.04 3.78
N SER A 96 -4.08 -18.00 2.86
CA SER A 96 -5.09 -18.99 2.54
C SER A 96 -5.54 -19.75 3.79
N SER A 97 -6.85 -19.98 3.91
CA SER A 97 -7.51 -20.72 4.99
C SER A 97 -7.28 -20.13 6.39
N CYS A 98 -6.96 -18.82 6.50
CA CYS A 98 -7.09 -18.10 7.76
C CYS A 98 -8.57 -17.85 8.05
N MET A 99 -9.30 -18.91 8.44
CA MET A 99 -10.78 -18.90 8.51
C MET A 99 -11.35 -17.89 9.52
N SER A 100 -10.53 -17.43 10.48
CA SER A 100 -10.91 -16.43 11.49
C SER A 100 -10.42 -15.02 11.16
N LEU A 101 -9.78 -14.82 10.00
CA LEU A 101 -9.30 -13.52 9.55
C LEU A 101 -10.47 -12.58 9.26
N ASP A 102 -10.58 -11.50 10.02
CA ASP A 102 -11.63 -10.49 9.87
C ASP A 102 -11.10 -9.11 9.44
N SER A 103 -9.78 -8.87 9.58
CA SER A 103 -9.14 -7.60 9.27
C SER A 103 -7.78 -7.79 8.58
N VAL A 104 -7.54 -7.01 7.52
CA VAL A 104 -6.28 -6.98 6.78
C VAL A 104 -5.90 -5.52 6.50
N THR A 105 -4.68 -5.14 6.84
CA THR A 105 -4.08 -3.87 6.42
C THR A 105 -3.03 -4.14 5.34
N ILE A 106 -3.22 -3.54 4.16
CA ILE A 106 -2.30 -3.61 3.01
C ILE A 106 -1.73 -2.20 2.78
N PRO A 107 -0.40 -2.00 2.84
CA PRO A 107 0.22 -0.70 2.64
C PRO A 107 0.43 -0.38 1.15
N ASP A 108 0.67 0.89 0.85
CA ASP A 108 0.90 1.39 -0.53
C ASP A 108 2.22 0.90 -1.15
N SER A 109 3.09 0.23 -0.37
CA SER A 109 4.26 -0.44 -0.93
C SER A 109 3.95 -1.76 -1.64
N VAL A 110 2.78 -2.37 -1.39
CA VAL A 110 2.40 -3.63 -2.00
C VAL A 110 1.94 -3.39 -3.44
N THR A 111 2.52 -4.13 -4.38
CA THR A 111 2.29 -3.96 -5.83
C THR A 111 1.52 -5.11 -6.46
N SER A 112 1.43 -6.27 -5.79
CA SER A 112 0.77 -7.47 -6.31
C SER A 112 0.21 -8.37 -5.21
N ILE A 113 -0.90 -9.04 -5.53
CA ILE A 113 -1.54 -10.06 -4.69
C ILE A 113 -1.56 -11.38 -5.48
N GLY A 114 -0.83 -12.38 -4.98
CA GLY A 114 -0.62 -13.66 -5.65
C GLY A 114 -1.82 -14.61 -5.63
N VAL A 115 -1.69 -15.70 -6.41
CA VAL A 115 -2.73 -16.73 -6.55
C VAL A 115 -3.16 -17.24 -5.18
N SER A 116 -4.48 -17.30 -4.97
CA SER A 116 -5.09 -17.85 -3.74
C SER A 116 -4.61 -17.21 -2.43
N ALA A 117 -4.07 -15.98 -2.47
CA ALA A 117 -3.48 -15.30 -1.32
C ALA A 117 -4.42 -15.24 -0.10
N PHE A 118 -5.72 -15.02 -0.31
CA PHE A 118 -6.75 -15.02 0.75
C PHE A 118 -7.81 -16.12 0.56
N TYR A 119 -7.52 -17.16 -0.23
CA TYR A 119 -8.44 -18.26 -0.48
C TYR A 119 -9.00 -18.85 0.83
N GLY A 120 -10.33 -18.93 0.98
CA GLY A 120 -10.95 -19.55 2.16
C GLY A 120 -10.87 -18.71 3.45
N CYS A 121 -10.62 -17.40 3.37
CA CYS A 121 -10.75 -16.49 4.50
C CYS A 121 -12.22 -16.23 4.84
N ALA A 122 -12.86 -17.23 5.45
CA ALA A 122 -14.31 -17.29 5.62
C ALA A 122 -14.92 -16.20 6.52
N ALA A 123 -14.13 -15.54 7.37
CA ALA A 123 -14.58 -14.45 8.24
C ALA A 123 -14.32 -13.04 7.68
N LEU A 124 -13.63 -12.93 6.54
CA LEU A 124 -13.27 -11.63 5.98
C LEU A 124 -14.49 -10.98 5.32
N GLU A 125 -15.04 -9.95 5.96
CA GLU A 125 -16.28 -9.28 5.50
C GLU A 125 -16.03 -8.23 4.43
N SER A 126 -14.91 -7.51 4.53
CA SER A 126 -14.51 -6.48 3.57
C SER A 126 -13.00 -6.34 3.47
N ILE A 127 -12.52 -5.85 2.33
CA ILE A 127 -11.11 -5.53 2.12
C ILE A 127 -10.97 -4.32 1.18
N THR A 128 -9.95 -3.50 1.45
CA THR A 128 -9.53 -2.41 0.56
C THR A 128 -8.17 -2.76 -0.02
N ILE A 129 -8.08 -2.71 -1.35
CA ILE A 129 -6.86 -2.94 -2.12
C ILE A 129 -6.33 -1.57 -2.55
N PRO A 130 -5.11 -1.17 -2.12
CA PRO A 130 -4.57 0.17 -2.40
C PRO A 130 -4.30 0.39 -3.89
N ASP A 131 -4.11 1.65 -4.29
CA ASP A 131 -3.89 2.04 -5.69
C ASP A 131 -2.51 1.60 -6.23
N SER A 132 -1.58 1.30 -5.34
CA SER A 132 -0.28 0.71 -5.65
C SER A 132 -0.36 -0.71 -6.22
N VAL A 133 -1.44 -1.45 -5.94
CA VAL A 133 -1.60 -2.83 -6.39
C VAL A 133 -1.95 -2.85 -7.87
N THR A 134 -1.01 -3.34 -8.66
CA THR A 134 -1.11 -3.43 -10.12
C THR A 134 -1.72 -4.74 -10.60
N SER A 135 -1.67 -5.81 -9.80
CA SER A 135 -2.27 -7.10 -10.14
C SER A 135 -2.89 -7.83 -8.96
N ILE A 136 -4.00 -8.52 -9.23
CA ILE A 136 -4.66 -9.49 -8.35
C ILE A 136 -4.85 -10.79 -9.14
N ASP A 137 -4.15 -11.82 -8.70
CA ASP A 137 -4.10 -13.11 -9.38
C ASP A 137 -5.34 -13.99 -9.11
N ALA A 138 -5.42 -15.09 -9.86
CA ALA A 138 -6.52 -16.04 -9.80
C ALA A 138 -6.81 -16.54 -8.37
N GLU A 139 -8.09 -16.75 -8.05
CA GLU A 139 -8.58 -17.31 -6.77
C GLU A 139 -8.16 -16.52 -5.51
N ALA A 140 -7.58 -15.32 -5.65
CA ALA A 140 -7.06 -14.54 -4.53
C ALA A 140 -8.10 -14.36 -3.40
N PHE A 141 -9.37 -14.21 -3.74
CA PHE A 141 -10.49 -14.10 -2.80
C PHE A 141 -11.60 -15.13 -3.09
N ASP A 142 -11.26 -16.32 -3.58
CA ASP A 142 -12.23 -17.43 -3.67
C ASP A 142 -12.48 -18.06 -2.29
N ASP A 143 -13.67 -18.63 -2.11
CA ASP A 143 -14.15 -19.24 -0.86
C ASP A 143 -14.16 -18.30 0.37
N CYS A 144 -14.16 -16.99 0.12
CA CYS A 144 -14.38 -15.96 1.13
C CYS A 144 -15.89 -15.80 1.39
N THR A 145 -16.47 -16.73 2.13
CA THR A 145 -17.93 -16.85 2.31
C THR A 145 -18.61 -15.63 2.96
N ALA A 146 -17.92 -14.90 3.84
CA ALA A 146 -18.46 -13.68 4.46
C ALA A 146 -18.16 -12.39 3.67
N LEU A 147 -17.37 -12.45 2.59
CA LEU A 147 -16.95 -11.25 1.87
C LEU A 147 -18.15 -10.61 1.16
N THR A 148 -18.51 -9.41 1.61
CA THR A 148 -19.63 -8.62 1.07
C THR A 148 -19.18 -7.35 0.37
N SER A 149 -17.94 -6.89 0.59
CA SER A 149 -17.39 -5.74 -0.14
C SER A 149 -15.90 -5.88 -0.41
N ILE A 150 -15.49 -5.52 -1.63
CA ILE A 150 -14.08 -5.35 -1.99
C ILE A 150 -13.90 -4.03 -2.72
N THR A 151 -13.00 -3.20 -2.22
CA THR A 151 -12.68 -1.90 -2.84
C THR A 151 -11.33 -2.01 -3.54
N ILE A 152 -11.26 -1.68 -4.82
CA ILE A 152 -10.03 -1.71 -5.62
C ILE A 152 -9.73 -0.28 -6.07
N LEU A 153 -8.65 0.31 -5.53
CA LEU A 153 -8.34 1.73 -5.74
C LEU A 153 -7.46 1.98 -6.96
N ASN A 154 -6.78 0.98 -7.52
CA ASN A 154 -6.06 1.16 -8.78
C ASN A 154 -7.02 1.05 -9.97
N PRO A 155 -7.28 2.12 -10.74
CA PRO A 155 -8.18 2.07 -11.89
C PRO A 155 -7.70 1.12 -13.00
N ALA A 156 -6.40 0.79 -13.03
CA ALA A 156 -5.75 -0.05 -14.02
C ALA A 156 -5.26 -1.40 -13.43
N CYS A 157 -5.75 -1.83 -12.27
CA CYS A 157 -5.37 -3.12 -11.67
C CYS A 157 -5.71 -4.29 -12.61
N GLU A 158 -4.75 -5.14 -12.95
CA GLU A 158 -5.02 -6.37 -13.68
C GLU A 158 -5.67 -7.41 -12.75
N ILE A 159 -6.96 -7.67 -12.97
CA ILE A 159 -7.71 -8.68 -12.22
C ILE A 159 -7.82 -9.93 -13.09
N TYR A 160 -7.05 -10.96 -12.75
CA TYR A 160 -7.04 -12.21 -13.52
C TYR A 160 -8.42 -12.89 -13.46
N GLY A 161 -8.79 -13.64 -14.49
CA GLY A 161 -10.15 -14.19 -14.61
C GLY A 161 -10.25 -15.53 -15.32
N ALA A 162 -9.14 -16.27 -15.42
CA ALA A 162 -9.16 -17.67 -15.91
C ALA A 162 -9.90 -18.59 -14.91
N TYR A 163 -9.85 -18.22 -13.63
CA TYR A 163 -10.64 -18.75 -12.52
C TYR A 163 -11.31 -17.57 -11.81
N ASP A 164 -12.30 -17.80 -10.95
CA ASP A 164 -12.95 -16.72 -10.20
C ASP A 164 -11.97 -16.13 -9.18
N THR A 165 -11.42 -14.95 -9.46
CA THR A 165 -10.56 -14.20 -8.52
C THR A 165 -11.32 -13.74 -7.29
N ILE A 166 -12.61 -13.45 -7.43
CA ILE A 166 -13.50 -13.05 -6.34
C ILE A 166 -14.76 -13.92 -6.43
N ALA A 167 -14.97 -14.77 -5.42
CA ALA A 167 -16.16 -15.60 -5.27
C ALA A 167 -16.41 -15.95 -3.80
N ASN A 168 -17.67 -16.16 -3.43
CA ASN A 168 -18.00 -16.54 -2.05
C ASN A 168 -17.74 -18.05 -1.79
N SER A 169 -17.75 -18.88 -2.84
CA SER A 169 -17.28 -20.28 -2.82
C SER A 169 -17.12 -20.82 -4.24
N SER A 170 -16.46 -21.99 -4.35
CA SER A 170 -16.35 -22.76 -5.61
C SER A 170 -17.67 -23.04 -6.35
N SER A 171 -18.82 -22.92 -5.67
CA SER A 171 -20.16 -23.14 -6.25
C SER A 171 -21.06 -21.90 -6.22
N VAL A 172 -20.61 -20.82 -5.57
CA VAL A 172 -21.40 -19.59 -5.37
C VAL A 172 -20.58 -18.41 -5.84
N ARG A 173 -21.04 -17.82 -6.94
CA ARG A 173 -20.51 -16.58 -7.50
C ARG A 173 -20.54 -15.46 -6.45
N TYR A 174 -19.68 -14.47 -6.62
CA TYR A 174 -19.67 -13.34 -5.71
C TYR A 174 -21.03 -12.61 -5.68
N THR A 175 -21.55 -12.40 -4.47
CA THR A 175 -22.84 -11.74 -4.22
C THR A 175 -22.71 -10.36 -3.58
N GLY A 176 -21.49 -9.97 -3.20
CA GLY A 176 -21.18 -8.68 -2.62
C GLY A 176 -21.07 -7.56 -3.66
N VAL A 177 -20.45 -6.47 -3.23
CA VAL A 177 -20.25 -5.25 -4.02
C VAL A 177 -18.77 -5.04 -4.28
N ILE A 178 -18.41 -4.95 -5.56
CA ILE A 178 -17.10 -4.46 -5.99
C ILE A 178 -17.17 -2.94 -6.07
N LYS A 179 -16.26 -2.25 -5.39
CA LYS A 179 -16.14 -0.79 -5.44
C LYS A 179 -14.87 -0.40 -6.20
N GLY A 180 -14.98 0.61 -7.04
CA GLY A 180 -13.85 1.13 -7.82
C GLY A 180 -14.23 2.39 -8.59
N TYR A 181 -13.27 2.96 -9.31
CA TYR A 181 -13.50 4.15 -10.13
C TYR A 181 -14.25 3.85 -11.42
N GLU A 182 -14.94 4.86 -11.97
CA GLU A 182 -15.60 4.77 -13.28
C GLU A 182 -14.58 4.51 -14.40
N GLY A 183 -14.90 3.57 -15.28
CA GLY A 183 -14.02 3.13 -16.36
C GLY A 183 -12.86 2.23 -15.92
N SER A 184 -12.79 1.85 -14.64
CA SER A 184 -11.71 0.99 -14.13
C SER A 184 -11.79 -0.46 -14.61
N THR A 185 -10.68 -1.17 -14.44
CA THR A 185 -10.62 -2.63 -14.58
C THR A 185 -11.54 -3.34 -13.58
N ALA A 186 -11.72 -2.80 -12.36
CA ALA A 186 -12.67 -3.32 -11.37
C ALA A 186 -14.12 -3.25 -11.85
N GLN A 187 -14.51 -2.13 -12.49
CA GLN A 187 -15.82 -2.00 -13.13
C GLN A 187 -15.98 -3.04 -14.25
N SER A 188 -14.98 -3.13 -15.15
CA SER A 188 -15.01 -4.07 -16.27
C SER A 188 -15.10 -5.53 -15.80
N TYR A 189 -14.40 -5.87 -14.71
CA TYR A 189 -14.45 -7.19 -14.08
C TYR A 189 -15.84 -7.49 -13.51
N ALA A 190 -16.43 -6.55 -12.77
CA ALA A 190 -17.78 -6.69 -12.24
C ALA A 190 -18.81 -6.88 -13.36
N GLU A 191 -18.75 -6.09 -14.42
CA GLU A 191 -19.64 -6.19 -15.59
C GLU A 191 -19.51 -7.55 -16.29
N LYS A 192 -18.27 -7.99 -16.57
CA LYS A 192 -17.98 -9.28 -17.20
C LYS A 192 -18.59 -10.44 -16.42
N HIS A 193 -18.52 -10.38 -15.09
CA HIS A 193 -19.03 -11.44 -14.22
C HIS A 193 -20.48 -11.19 -13.76
N ASN A 194 -21.14 -10.09 -14.14
CA ASN A 194 -22.46 -9.70 -13.63
C ASN A 194 -22.51 -9.57 -12.09
N TYR A 195 -21.46 -9.00 -11.50
CA TYR A 195 -21.39 -8.64 -10.09
C TYR A 195 -21.93 -7.22 -9.86
N THR A 196 -22.34 -6.93 -8.63
CA THR A 196 -22.74 -5.57 -8.25
C THR A 196 -21.51 -4.68 -8.21
N PHE A 197 -21.58 -3.53 -8.88
CA PHE A 197 -20.54 -2.51 -8.88
C PHE A 197 -21.04 -1.21 -8.24
N GLU A 198 -20.23 -0.60 -7.38
CA GLU A 198 -20.46 0.71 -6.78
C GLU A 198 -19.32 1.65 -7.20
N SER A 199 -19.68 2.73 -7.91
CA SER A 199 -18.73 3.75 -8.36
C SER A 199 -18.22 4.60 -7.20
N LEU A 200 -16.91 4.83 -7.17
CA LEU A 200 -16.24 5.82 -6.34
C LEU A 200 -16.18 7.21 -7.00
N GLY A 201 -16.76 7.37 -8.19
CA GLY A 201 -16.64 8.53 -9.06
C GLY A 201 -15.57 8.34 -10.14
N ALA A 202 -15.23 9.42 -10.82
CA ALA A 202 -14.11 9.42 -11.78
C ALA A 202 -12.81 9.02 -11.07
N ALA A 203 -11.97 8.26 -11.76
CA ALA A 203 -10.64 7.96 -11.26
C ALA A 203 -9.90 9.27 -10.94
N PRO A 204 -9.09 9.32 -9.87
CA PRO A 204 -8.06 10.33 -9.76
C PRO A 204 -7.30 10.22 -11.08
N THR A 205 -7.29 11.31 -11.86
CA THR A 205 -6.25 11.44 -12.86
C THR A 205 -4.95 11.20 -12.12
N ALA A 206 -4.01 10.48 -12.74
CA ALA A 206 -2.65 10.44 -12.24
C ALA A 206 -2.11 11.87 -12.31
N GLU A 207 -2.53 12.72 -11.38
CA GLU A 207 -1.84 13.95 -11.04
C GLU A 207 -0.49 13.44 -10.54
N PRO A 208 0.61 13.74 -11.24
CA PRO A 208 1.91 13.32 -10.76
C PRO A 208 2.08 13.93 -9.37
N THR A 209 2.35 13.07 -8.40
CA THR A 209 2.40 13.39 -6.96
C THR A 209 3.56 14.29 -6.55
N GLU A 210 4.24 14.91 -7.51
CA GLU A 210 4.99 16.15 -7.32
C GLU A 210 4.54 17.10 -8.44
N GLU A 211 3.79 18.14 -8.10
CA GLU A 211 3.58 19.25 -9.03
C GLU A 211 4.97 19.82 -9.33
N GLN A 212 5.45 19.53 -10.53
CA GLN A 212 6.72 20.04 -11.03
C GLN A 212 6.71 21.56 -10.87
N ALA A 213 7.67 22.08 -10.09
CA ALA A 213 7.64 23.46 -9.62
C ALA A 213 7.55 24.43 -10.80
N LEU A 214 6.76 25.50 -10.66
CA LEU A 214 6.53 26.45 -11.75
C LEU A 214 7.87 27.00 -12.27
N GLY A 215 8.16 26.75 -13.53
CA GLY A 215 9.43 27.10 -14.20
C GLY A 215 10.55 26.05 -14.12
N ASP A 216 10.42 24.96 -13.36
CA ASP A 216 11.41 23.87 -13.25
C ASP A 216 10.98 22.70 -14.15
N LEU A 217 11.57 22.57 -15.33
CA LEU A 217 11.19 21.58 -16.33
C LEU A 217 12.09 20.34 -16.31
N ASP A 218 13.21 20.36 -15.61
CA ASP A 218 14.12 19.21 -15.48
C ASP A 218 14.07 18.49 -14.13
N GLY A 219 13.31 19.03 -13.17
CA GLY A 219 13.08 18.45 -11.86
C GLY A 219 14.32 18.50 -10.98
N ASP A 220 15.29 19.36 -11.29
CA ASP A 220 16.51 19.51 -10.51
C ASP A 220 16.34 20.44 -9.29
N THR A 221 15.12 20.91 -9.04
CA THR A 221 14.68 21.83 -7.98
C THR A 221 15.14 23.28 -8.16
N THR A 222 15.77 23.60 -9.29
CA THR A 222 16.26 24.95 -9.60
C THR A 222 15.65 25.46 -10.90
N VAL A 223 15.08 26.66 -10.86
CA VAL A 223 14.58 27.33 -12.07
C VAL A 223 15.70 28.16 -12.69
N ASN A 224 16.20 27.73 -13.84
CA ASN A 224 17.36 28.29 -14.49
C ASN A 224 17.26 28.31 -16.04
N ALA A 225 18.37 28.60 -16.73
CA ALA A 225 18.40 28.72 -18.18
C ALA A 225 18.17 27.38 -18.92
N SER A 226 18.42 26.24 -18.27
CA SER A 226 18.09 24.89 -18.75
C SER A 226 16.60 24.75 -19.00
N ASP A 227 15.79 25.21 -18.05
CA ASP A 227 14.33 25.16 -18.13
C ASP A 227 13.80 26.05 -19.24
N ALA A 228 14.30 27.27 -19.33
CA ALA A 228 13.95 28.18 -20.42
C ALA A 228 14.31 27.59 -21.79
N ALA A 229 15.45 26.89 -21.90
CA ALA A 229 15.83 26.23 -23.14
C ALA A 229 14.84 25.11 -23.52
N LYS A 230 14.37 24.32 -22.55
CA LYS A 230 13.32 23.31 -22.77
C LYS A 230 12.02 23.94 -23.25
N VAL A 231 11.58 25.03 -22.63
CA VAL A 231 10.39 25.78 -23.08
C VAL A 231 10.55 26.25 -24.52
N LEU A 232 11.72 26.80 -24.89
CA LEU A 232 11.98 27.26 -26.26
C LEU A 232 11.98 26.13 -27.29
N ILE A 233 12.55 24.96 -26.94
CA ILE A 233 12.54 23.77 -27.80
C ILE A 233 11.09 23.32 -28.03
N ALA A 234 10.30 23.24 -26.96
CA ALA A 234 8.89 22.86 -27.04
C ALA A 234 8.07 23.86 -27.86
N ALA A 235 8.25 25.17 -27.62
CA ALA A 235 7.58 26.23 -28.35
C ALA A 235 7.91 26.21 -29.85
N ALA A 236 9.17 25.93 -30.20
CA ALA A 236 9.60 25.80 -31.60
C ALA A 236 8.94 24.59 -32.28
N ALA A 237 8.89 23.43 -31.60
CA ALA A 237 8.23 22.23 -32.10
C ALA A 237 6.74 22.48 -32.33
N MET A 238 6.04 23.05 -31.35
CA MET A 238 4.62 23.38 -31.46
C MET A 238 4.33 24.41 -32.55
N GLY A 239 5.19 25.42 -32.71
CA GLY A 239 5.10 26.40 -33.81
C GLY A 239 5.29 25.78 -35.20
N ALA A 240 6.01 24.65 -35.30
CA ALA A 240 6.16 23.85 -36.51
C ALA A 240 5.01 22.84 -36.71
N GLY A 241 4.06 22.74 -35.77
CA GLY A 241 2.98 21.75 -35.78
C GLY A 241 3.42 20.35 -35.32
N GLU A 242 4.55 20.24 -34.63
CA GLU A 242 5.08 19.00 -34.06
C GLU A 242 4.66 18.88 -32.58
N ALA A 243 4.82 17.68 -32.01
CA ALA A 243 4.58 17.46 -30.59
C ALA A 243 5.62 18.24 -29.75
N SER A 244 5.19 18.82 -28.62
CA SER A 244 6.06 19.63 -27.73
C SER A 244 7.25 18.85 -27.15
N GLY A 245 7.11 17.53 -27.02
CA GLY A 245 8.09 16.67 -26.33
C GLY A 245 8.07 16.81 -24.81
N LEU A 246 7.11 17.55 -24.24
CA LEU A 246 6.91 17.74 -22.80
C LEU A 246 5.82 16.80 -22.27
N THR A 247 5.95 16.39 -21.01
CA THR A 247 4.86 15.74 -20.25
C THR A 247 3.79 16.77 -19.86
N GLU A 248 2.61 16.31 -19.41
CA GLU A 248 1.55 17.22 -18.91
C GLU A 248 2.02 18.07 -17.72
N ALA A 249 2.78 17.48 -16.79
CA ALA A 249 3.39 18.20 -15.67
C ALA A 249 4.35 19.30 -16.14
N GLN A 250 5.20 18.97 -17.13
CA GLN A 250 6.12 19.95 -17.71
C GLN A 250 5.40 21.03 -18.49
N ILE A 251 4.27 20.74 -19.14
CA ILE A 251 3.43 21.77 -19.79
C ILE A 251 2.88 22.74 -18.74
N LYS A 252 2.39 22.23 -17.61
CA LYS A 252 1.89 23.04 -16.50
C LYS A 252 3.00 23.88 -15.85
N ALA A 253 4.18 23.30 -15.64
CA ALA A 253 5.34 23.99 -15.12
C ALA A 253 5.91 25.03 -16.11
N ALA A 254 5.77 24.79 -17.41
CA ALA A 254 6.24 25.67 -18.48
C ALA A 254 5.36 26.90 -18.68
N ASP A 255 4.04 26.80 -18.47
CA ASP A 255 3.09 27.91 -18.61
C ASP A 255 3.15 28.84 -17.38
N VAL A 256 4.26 29.55 -17.24
CA VAL A 256 4.57 30.38 -16.07
C VAL A 256 3.75 31.67 -16.02
N ASN A 257 3.16 32.08 -17.14
CA ASN A 257 2.26 33.24 -17.21
C ASN A 257 0.77 32.87 -17.14
N THR A 258 0.44 31.57 -17.12
CA THR A 258 -0.92 31.02 -17.02
C THR A 258 -1.86 31.42 -18.17
N ASP A 259 -1.31 31.66 -19.36
CA ASP A 259 -2.09 32.00 -20.55
C ASP A 259 -2.62 30.78 -21.33
N ASN A 260 -2.34 29.57 -20.82
CA ASN A 260 -2.63 28.26 -21.41
C ASN A 260 -1.87 28.00 -22.71
N THR A 261 -0.78 28.72 -22.98
CA THR A 261 0.04 28.53 -24.18
C THR A 261 1.53 28.56 -23.84
N VAL A 262 2.18 27.39 -23.91
CA VAL A 262 3.63 27.31 -23.73
C VAL A 262 4.35 27.92 -24.93
N ASN A 263 4.98 29.08 -24.74
CA ASN A 263 5.59 29.85 -25.81
C ASN A 263 6.87 30.59 -25.37
N ALA A 264 7.44 31.42 -26.24
CA ALA A 264 8.68 32.15 -25.96
C ALA A 264 8.56 33.17 -24.81
N SER A 265 7.34 33.61 -24.48
CA SER A 265 7.08 34.52 -23.36
C SER A 265 7.34 33.82 -22.03
N ASP A 266 6.98 32.56 -21.91
CA ASP A 266 7.25 31.75 -20.72
C ASP A 266 8.75 31.57 -20.48
N ALA A 267 9.48 31.22 -21.55
CA ALA A 267 10.93 31.11 -21.50
C ALA A 267 11.58 32.43 -21.08
N ALA A 268 11.05 33.57 -21.56
CA ALA A 268 11.54 34.88 -21.17
C ALA A 268 11.31 35.16 -19.67
N ILE A 269 10.16 34.78 -19.12
CA ILE A 269 9.86 34.92 -17.69
C ILE A 269 10.81 34.07 -16.85
N ILE A 270 11.03 32.79 -17.21
CA ILE A 270 11.99 31.91 -16.55
C ILE A 270 13.40 32.53 -16.57
N LEU A 271 13.84 33.07 -17.70
CA LEU A 271 15.14 33.73 -17.81
C LEU A 271 15.23 34.98 -16.93
N ILE A 272 14.21 35.82 -16.90
CA ILE A 272 14.18 37.02 -16.06
C ILE A 272 14.22 36.64 -14.57
N TYR A 273 13.42 35.66 -14.16
CA TYR A 273 13.43 35.15 -12.80
C TYR A 273 14.81 34.60 -12.41
N SER A 274 15.39 33.74 -13.26
CA SER A 274 16.72 33.14 -12.98
C SER A 274 17.82 34.20 -12.86
N ALA A 275 17.71 35.31 -13.61
CA ALA A 275 18.63 36.43 -13.52
C ALA A 275 18.46 37.22 -12.22
N ALA A 276 17.23 37.38 -11.72
CA ALA A 276 16.95 38.04 -10.43
C ALA A 276 17.51 37.23 -9.25
N VAL A 277 17.26 35.92 -9.23
CA VAL A 277 17.83 35.01 -8.22
C VAL A 277 19.36 34.99 -8.30
N GLY A 278 19.93 34.91 -9.51
CA GLY A 278 21.37 34.97 -9.72
C GLY A 278 22.01 36.30 -9.32
N ALA A 279 21.24 37.39 -9.30
CA ALA A 279 21.67 38.70 -8.81
C ALA A 279 21.55 38.85 -7.26
N GLY A 280 21.08 37.81 -6.56
CA GLY A 280 20.98 37.77 -5.10
C GLY A 280 19.60 38.13 -4.53
N ASP A 281 18.56 38.18 -5.36
CA ASP A 281 17.18 38.33 -4.85
C ASP A 281 16.61 36.97 -4.43
N GLU A 282 16.90 36.58 -3.19
CA GLU A 282 16.47 35.30 -2.60
C GLU A 282 14.96 35.21 -2.34
N ASN A 283 14.21 36.31 -2.45
CA ASN A 283 12.76 36.34 -2.21
C ASN A 283 11.94 36.46 -3.50
N ALA A 284 12.60 36.56 -4.66
CA ALA A 284 11.94 36.62 -5.94
C ALA A 284 11.04 35.40 -6.16
N LYS A 285 9.81 35.62 -6.66
CA LYS A 285 8.94 34.56 -7.14
C LYS A 285 8.81 34.67 -8.65
N ILE A 286 8.75 33.55 -9.35
CA ILE A 286 8.61 33.56 -10.82
C ILE A 286 7.38 34.34 -11.29
N THR A 287 6.30 34.31 -10.50
CA THR A 287 5.07 35.06 -10.75
C THR A 287 5.23 36.58 -10.68
N ASP A 288 6.27 37.10 -10.02
CA ASP A 288 6.52 38.54 -9.91
C ASP A 288 6.93 39.16 -11.27
N PHE A 289 7.27 38.32 -12.25
CA PHE A 289 7.76 38.72 -13.57
C PHE A 289 6.73 38.54 -14.69
N VAL A 290 5.52 38.08 -14.35
CA VAL A 290 4.36 38.04 -15.26
C VAL A 290 3.81 39.47 -15.43
N LYS A 291 3.56 39.91 -16.67
CA LYS A 291 3.08 41.26 -16.99
C LYS A 291 1.63 41.28 -17.46
#